data_AF-A0A7Y0BH28-F1
#
_entry.id   AF-A0A7Y0BH28-F1
#
_cell.length_a   1.000
_cell.length_b   1.000
_cell.length_c   1.000
_cell.angle_alpha   90.00
_cell.angle_beta   90.00
_cell.angle_gamma   90.00
#
_symmetry.space_group_name_H-M   'P 1'
#
loop_
_entity.id
_entity.type
_entity.pdbx_description
1 polymer ?
#
loop_
_entity_poly.entity_id
_entity_poly.type
_entity_poly.pdbx_seq_one_letter_code
_entity_poly.pdbx_strand_id
1 'polypeptide(L)'
;KLSIEIYETAAAFALTKGIIIADTKFEFGLDENGTLTLMDEVLTPDSSRYWPVEGYEAAFTAGQNPPSYDKQFVRDWLEAVRINGKPWDKTPPSPHLPPDVIAKTAAKYQEAMTRLTA
;
A
#
# COMPACT_ATOMS: atom_id res chain seq x y z
N LYS A 1 19.47 4.76 -11.16
CA LYS A 1 20.21 3.53 -10.80
C LYS A 1 19.95 3.19 -9.34
N LEU A 2 20.33 4.04 -8.38
CA LEU A 2 20.10 3.79 -6.93
C LEU A 2 18.66 3.41 -6.56
N SER A 3 17.64 4.15 -7.04
CA SER A 3 16.24 3.83 -6.74
C SER A 3 15.81 2.44 -7.23
N ILE A 4 16.33 2.00 -8.37
CA ILE A 4 16.05 0.67 -8.93
C ILE A 4 16.75 -0.40 -8.09
N GLU A 5 18.02 -0.20 -7.71
CA GLU A 5 18.77 -1.15 -6.88
C GLU A 5 18.12 -1.34 -5.50
N ILE A 6 17.66 -0.26 -4.87
CA ILE A 6 16.92 -0.32 -3.59
C ILE A 6 15.61 -1.10 -3.79
N TYR A 7 14.85 -0.78 -4.84
CA TYR A 7 13.60 -1.46 -5.15
C TYR A 7 13.82 -2.96 -5.40
N GLU A 8 14.77 -3.34 -6.25
CA GLU A 8 15.05 -4.75 -6.59
C GLU A 8 15.46 -5.54 -5.35
N THR A 9 16.31 -4.96 -4.51
CA THR A 9 16.74 -5.58 -3.24
C THR A 9 15.55 -5.81 -2.31
N ALA A 10 14.71 -4.79 -2.11
CA ALA A 10 13.56 -4.87 -1.23
C ALA A 10 12.45 -5.80 -1.77
N ALA A 11 12.16 -5.71 -3.07
CA ALA A 11 11.17 -6.55 -3.73
C ALA A 11 11.58 -8.02 -3.70
N ALA A 12 12.86 -8.32 -3.94
CA ALA A 12 13.38 -9.68 -3.81
C ALA A 12 13.24 -10.21 -2.38
N PHE A 13 13.57 -9.40 -1.37
CA PHE A 13 13.39 -9.78 0.03
C PHE A 13 11.90 -10.01 0.37
N ALA A 14 11.02 -9.07 0.04
CA ALA A 14 9.58 -9.18 0.31
C ALA A 14 8.97 -10.41 -0.36
N LEU A 15 9.43 -10.76 -1.56
CA LEU A 15 8.97 -11.95 -2.27
C LEU A 15 9.26 -13.24 -1.48
N THR A 16 10.40 -13.32 -0.78
CA THR A 16 10.70 -14.46 0.12
C THR A 16 9.72 -14.58 1.29
N LYS A 17 9.00 -13.50 1.61
CA LYS A 17 7.97 -13.42 2.66
C LYS A 17 6.56 -13.57 2.10
N GLY A 18 6.42 -13.91 0.82
CA GLY A 18 5.11 -14.06 0.15
C GLY A 18 4.45 -12.72 -0.21
N ILE A 19 5.24 -11.66 -0.37
CA ILE A 19 4.74 -10.31 -0.69
C ILE A 19 5.36 -9.82 -2.00
N ILE A 20 4.51 -9.34 -2.90
CA ILE A 20 4.92 -8.61 -4.11
C ILE A 20 4.83 -7.11 -3.80
N ILE A 21 5.95 -6.40 -3.97
CA ILE A 21 5.96 -4.93 -4.01
C ILE A 21 5.84 -4.54 -5.48
N ALA A 22 4.67 -4.08 -5.91
CA ALA A 22 4.40 -3.81 -7.31
C ALA A 22 5.11 -2.53 -7.80
N ASP A 23 5.17 -1.53 -6.93
CA ASP A 23 5.86 -0.26 -7.14
C ASP A 23 6.07 0.43 -5.80
N THR A 24 6.93 1.45 -5.79
CA THR A 24 7.20 2.29 -4.61
C THR A 24 7.64 3.68 -5.00
N LYS A 25 7.38 4.66 -4.13
CA LYS A 25 7.97 6.00 -4.17
C LYS A 25 9.17 6.06 -3.24
N PHE A 26 10.25 6.70 -3.68
CA PHE A 26 11.37 7.12 -2.82
C PHE A 26 11.55 8.63 -2.93
N GLU A 27 11.98 9.24 -1.84
CA GLU A 27 12.46 10.63 -1.84
C GLU A 27 13.94 10.68 -1.48
N PHE A 28 14.67 11.52 -2.21
CA PHE A 28 16.10 11.72 -1.98
C PHE A 28 16.38 13.21 -1.89
N GLY A 29 17.30 13.59 -1.00
CA GLY A 29 17.86 14.92 -0.91
C GLY A 29 19.38 14.90 -0.96
N LEU A 30 19.98 16.06 -1.19
CA LEU A 30 21.43 16.25 -1.08
C LEU A 30 21.72 16.98 0.24
N ASP A 31 22.69 16.49 1.00
CA ASP A 31 23.20 17.23 2.16
C ASP A 31 24.12 18.40 1.74
N GLU A 32 24.64 19.14 2.72
CA GLU A 32 25.54 20.29 2.51
C GLU A 32 26.83 19.94 1.75
N ASN A 33 27.23 18.66 1.75
CA ASN A 33 28.41 18.16 1.06
C ASN A 33 28.08 17.52 -0.30
N GLY A 34 26.81 17.54 -0.73
CA GLY A 34 26.35 16.90 -1.96
C GLY A 34 26.14 15.39 -1.84
N THR A 35 26.06 14.84 -0.63
CA THR A 35 25.77 13.42 -0.40
C THR A 35 24.29 13.14 -0.65
N LEU A 36 23.98 12.25 -1.59
CA LEU A 36 22.62 11.80 -1.84
C LEU A 36 22.13 10.92 -0.68
N THR A 37 21.09 11.38 0.00
CA THR A 37 20.51 10.74 1.18
C THR A 37 19.08 10.31 0.88
N LEU A 38 18.76 9.06 1.20
CA LEU A 38 17.39 8.56 1.19
C LEU A 38 16.60 9.18 2.36
N MET A 39 15.40 9.67 2.08
CA MET A 39 14.56 10.41 3.03
C MET A 39 13.14 9.86 3.02
N ASP A 40 12.27 10.50 3.81
CA ASP A 40 10.86 10.14 4.00
C ASP A 40 10.67 8.69 4.50
N GLU A 41 9.44 8.20 4.50
CA GLU A 41 9.14 6.79 4.64
C GLU A 41 9.58 5.99 3.41
N VAL A 42 9.98 4.74 3.66
CA VAL A 42 10.58 3.87 2.66
C VAL A 42 9.88 2.52 2.73
N LEU A 43 9.30 2.08 1.61
CA LEU A 43 8.70 0.76 1.45
C LEU A 43 7.56 0.47 2.45
N THR A 44 6.83 1.48 2.88
CA THR A 44 5.59 1.30 3.67
C THR A 44 4.40 1.01 2.74
N PRO A 45 3.29 0.45 3.24
CA PRO A 45 2.06 0.31 2.44
C PRO A 45 1.39 1.64 2.05
N ASP A 46 1.91 2.77 2.54
CA ASP A 46 1.50 4.11 2.11
C ASP A 46 2.29 4.59 0.89
N SER A 47 3.60 4.33 0.89
CA SER A 47 4.53 4.66 -0.19
C SER A 47 4.61 3.62 -1.32
N SER A 48 4.05 2.43 -1.12
CA SER A 48 4.17 1.29 -2.04
C SER A 48 2.89 0.47 -2.15
N ARG A 49 2.69 -0.21 -3.29
CA ARG A 49 1.62 -1.19 -3.47
C ARG A 49 2.08 -2.59 -3.07
N TYR A 50 1.41 -3.14 -2.05
CA TYR A 50 1.73 -4.43 -1.46
C TYR A 50 0.66 -5.48 -1.82
N TRP A 51 1.05 -6.51 -2.57
CA TRP A 51 0.15 -7.61 -2.94
C TRP A 51 0.61 -8.93 -2.31
N PRO A 52 -0.30 -9.77 -1.79
CA PRO A 52 0.04 -11.16 -1.48
C PRO A 52 0.34 -11.92 -2.76
N VAL A 53 1.30 -12.86 -2.70
CA VAL A 53 1.51 -13.82 -3.80
C VAL A 53 0.27 -14.71 -3.99
N GLU A 54 -0.45 -14.99 -2.90
CA GLU A 54 -1.66 -15.80 -2.92
C GLU A 54 -2.79 -15.03 -3.63
N GLY A 55 -3.27 -15.60 -4.73
CA GLY A 55 -4.38 -15.04 -5.52
C GLY A 55 -3.97 -14.02 -6.58
N TYR A 56 -2.70 -13.59 -6.62
CA TYR A 56 -2.20 -12.67 -7.66
C TYR A 56 -2.42 -13.23 -9.07
N GLU A 57 -1.94 -14.45 -9.35
CA GLU A 57 -2.01 -15.06 -10.68
C GLU A 57 -3.45 -15.20 -11.19
N ALA A 58 -4.36 -15.60 -10.28
CA ALA A 58 -5.77 -15.75 -10.59
C ALA A 58 -6.42 -14.40 -10.92
N ALA A 59 -6.15 -13.35 -10.13
CA ALA A 59 -6.64 -12.00 -10.39
C ALA A 59 -6.09 -11.45 -11.71
N PHE A 60 -4.80 -11.64 -11.96
CA PHE A 60 -4.13 -11.21 -13.20
C PHE A 60 -4.75 -11.86 -14.43
N THR A 61 -4.92 -13.18 -14.41
CA THR A 61 -5.54 -13.95 -15.50
C THR A 61 -6.99 -13.52 -15.75
N ALA A 62 -7.71 -13.16 -14.69
CA ALA A 62 -9.09 -12.67 -14.77
C ALA A 62 -9.21 -11.19 -15.18
N GLY A 63 -8.10 -10.45 -15.34
CA GLY A 63 -8.10 -9.01 -15.59
C GLY A 63 -8.65 -8.20 -14.41
N GLN A 64 -8.53 -8.71 -13.20
CA GLN A 64 -9.01 -8.09 -11.96
C GLN A 64 -7.86 -7.46 -11.17
N ASN A 65 -8.20 -6.53 -10.28
CA ASN A 65 -7.22 -6.01 -9.34
C ASN A 65 -6.78 -7.13 -8.37
N PRO A 66 -5.47 -7.30 -8.15
CA PRO A 66 -4.99 -8.26 -7.16
C PRO A 66 -5.45 -7.88 -5.76
N PRO A 67 -5.52 -8.84 -4.82
CA PRO A 67 -5.68 -8.52 -3.42
C PRO A 67 -4.56 -7.56 -2.97
N SER A 68 -4.85 -6.69 -2.00
CA SER A 68 -3.87 -5.72 -1.52
C SER A 68 -3.85 -5.66 0.00
N TYR A 69 -2.66 -5.40 0.56
CA TYR A 69 -2.47 -5.04 1.96
C TYR A 69 -2.73 -3.55 2.25
N ASP A 70 -3.13 -2.79 1.23
CA ASP A 70 -3.32 -1.35 1.33
C ASP A 70 -4.76 -0.91 1.66
N LYS A 71 -5.04 0.36 1.39
CA LYS A 71 -6.26 1.13 1.65
C LYS A 71 -7.53 0.62 0.96
N GLN A 72 -7.56 -0.60 0.42
CA GLN A 72 -8.70 -1.12 -0.33
C GLN A 72 -10.01 -1.13 0.49
N PHE A 73 -9.97 -1.50 1.77
CA PHE A 73 -11.17 -1.47 2.64
C PHE A 73 -11.76 -0.06 2.80
N VAL A 74 -10.90 0.95 2.91
CA VAL A 74 -11.33 2.35 3.00
C VAL A 74 -11.90 2.81 1.67
N ARG A 75 -11.24 2.48 0.56
CA ARG A 75 -11.73 2.82 -0.79
C ARG A 75 -13.09 2.20 -1.07
N ASP A 76 -13.23 0.90 -0.85
CA ASP A 76 -14.49 0.18 -1.07
C ASP A 76 -15.62 0.76 -0.21
N TRP A 77 -15.31 1.09 1.05
CA TRP A 77 -16.30 1.73 1.93
C TRP A 77 -16.70 3.13 1.45
N LEU A 78 -15.73 3.95 1.01
CA LEU A 78 -16.00 5.30 0.50
C LEU A 78 -16.77 5.29 -0.83
N GLU A 79 -16.59 4.27 -1.66
CA GLU A 79 -17.39 4.10 -2.89
C GLU A 79 -18.81 3.60 -2.58
N ALA A 80 -19.00 2.85 -1.48
CA ALA A 80 -20.29 2.30 -1.08
C ALA A 80 -21.15 3.24 -0.22
N VAL A 81 -20.52 4.15 0.55
CA VAL A 81 -21.23 4.97 1.54
C VAL A 81 -22.28 5.88 0.90
N ARG A 82 -23.45 5.96 1.54
CA ARG A 82 -24.55 6.84 1.15
C ARG A 82 -24.76 7.93 2.21
N ILE A 83 -24.61 9.19 1.82
CA ILE A 83 -24.90 10.37 2.64
C ILE A 83 -26.23 10.94 2.19
N ASN A 84 -27.21 11.02 3.08
CA ASN A 84 -28.58 11.49 2.75
C ASN A 84 -29.19 10.76 1.54
N GLY A 85 -28.95 9.44 1.45
CA GLY A 85 -29.46 8.58 0.37
C GLY A 85 -28.68 8.65 -0.95
N LYS A 86 -27.59 9.42 -1.05
CA LYS A 86 -26.77 9.57 -2.27
C LYS A 86 -25.33 9.10 -2.07
N PRO A 87 -24.65 8.57 -3.10
CA PRO A 87 -23.21 8.32 -3.02
C PRO A 87 -22.46 9.58 -2.57
N TRP A 88 -21.39 9.40 -1.80
CA TRP A 88 -20.48 10.50 -1.54
C TRP A 88 -19.84 10.96 -2.85
N ASP A 89 -19.91 12.26 -3.11
CA ASP A 89 -19.42 12.91 -4.33
C ASP A 89 -17.93 13.28 -4.25
N LYS A 90 -17.20 12.70 -3.29
CA LYS A 90 -15.77 12.91 -3.04
C LYS A 90 -15.44 14.36 -2.63
N THR A 91 -16.41 15.09 -2.10
CA THR A 91 -16.21 16.44 -1.57
C THR A 91 -15.78 16.44 -0.10
N PRO A 92 -14.84 17.31 0.30
CA PRO A 92 -14.49 17.48 1.71
C PRO A 92 -15.61 18.11 2.55
N PRO A 93 -15.75 17.75 3.84
CA PRO A 93 -15.00 16.71 4.54
C PRO A 93 -15.47 15.30 4.15
N SER A 94 -14.55 14.33 4.17
CA SER A 94 -14.91 12.93 3.97
C SER A 94 -15.83 12.44 5.10
N PRO A 95 -16.70 11.45 4.83
CA PRO A 95 -17.46 10.77 5.87
C PRO A 95 -16.55 10.16 6.94
N HIS A 96 -17.05 10.11 8.18
CA HIS A 96 -16.34 9.43 9.25
C HIS A 96 -16.34 7.92 9.00
N LEU A 97 -15.17 7.29 9.03
CA LEU A 97 -15.04 5.85 8.86
C LEU A 97 -15.63 5.10 10.07
N PRO A 98 -16.40 4.03 9.86
CA PRO A 98 -16.87 3.18 10.94
C PRO A 98 -15.71 2.47 11.65
N PRO A 99 -15.84 2.16 12.95
CA PRO A 99 -14.80 1.47 13.71
C PRO A 99 -14.33 0.15 13.10
N ASP A 100 -15.22 -0.61 12.44
CA ASP A 100 -14.85 -1.90 11.84
C ASP A 100 -13.99 -1.72 10.58
N VAL A 101 -14.23 -0.69 9.77
CA VAL A 101 -13.39 -0.35 8.62
C VAL A 101 -12.00 0.05 9.10
N ILE A 102 -11.92 0.92 10.13
CA ILE A 102 -10.66 1.33 10.75
C ILE A 102 -9.89 0.11 11.26
N ALA A 103 -10.54 -0.78 12.01
CA ALA A 103 -9.91 -1.98 12.55
C ALA A 103 -9.41 -2.93 11.46
N LYS A 104 -10.21 -3.17 10.42
CA LYS A 104 -9.83 -4.02 9.27
C LYS A 104 -8.65 -3.44 8.50
N THR A 105 -8.64 -2.13 8.27
CA THR A 105 -7.50 -1.46 7.64
C THR A 105 -6.25 -1.60 8.50
N ALA A 106 -6.31 -1.27 9.79
CA ALA A 106 -5.16 -1.39 10.69
C ALA A 106 -4.61 -2.83 10.75
N ALA A 107 -5.48 -3.83 10.81
CA ALA A 107 -5.09 -5.24 10.82
C ALA A 107 -4.31 -5.64 9.56
N LYS A 108 -4.61 -5.05 8.40
CA LYS A 108 -3.90 -5.35 7.14
C LYS A 108 -2.49 -4.78 7.11
N TYR A 109 -2.31 -3.56 7.63
CA TYR A 109 -0.96 -2.99 7.82
C TYR A 109 -0.15 -3.85 8.79
N GLN A 110 -0.77 -4.31 9.89
CA GLN A 110 -0.11 -5.20 10.85
C GLN A 110 0.24 -6.57 10.24
N GLU A 111 -0.63 -7.14 9.40
CA GLU A 111 -0.35 -8.39 8.69
C GLU A 111 0.86 -8.26 7.78
N ALA A 112 0.92 -7.19 6.95
CA ALA A 112 2.05 -6.93 6.08
C ALA A 112 3.35 -6.74 6.87
N MET A 113 3.31 -5.93 7.94
CA MET A 113 4.45 -5.73 8.83
C MET A 113 4.93 -7.05 9.44
N THR A 114 4.02 -7.85 9.99
CA THR A 114 4.34 -9.13 10.63
C THR A 114 4.99 -10.10 9.64
N ARG A 115 4.46 -10.21 8.42
CA ARG A 115 5.05 -11.08 7.39
C ARG A 115 6.45 -10.63 6.98
N LEU A 116 6.66 -9.32 6.80
CA LEU A 116 7.95 -8.77 6.40
C LEU A 116 9.05 -8.98 7.45
N THR A 117 8.70 -8.89 8.74
CA THR A 117 9.68 -8.88 9.84
C THR A 117 9.84 -10.21 10.57
N ALA A 118 9.06 -11.23 10.21
CA ALA A 118 9.14 -12.58 10.76
C ALA A 118 10.44 -13.32 10.41
#